data_AF-A0A366WK14-F1
#
_entry.id   AF-A0A366WK14-F1
#
_cell.length_a   1.000
_cell.length_b   1.000
_cell.length_c   1.000
_cell.angle_alpha   90.00
_cell.angle_beta   90.00
_cell.angle_gamma   90.00
#
_symmetry.space_group_name_H-M   'P 1'
#
loop_
_entity.id
_entity.type
_entity.pdbx_description
1 polymer ?
#
loop_
_entity_poly.entity_id
_entity_poly.type
_entity_poly.pdbx_seq_one_letter_code
_entity_poly.pdbx_strand_id
1 'polypeptide(L)' 'SGPNKDATIRYRARKSDCDKCLLKQRCTPKEPPRNVTRSIYEPSRDVARALSQTQQYAISRKLRKKVEMSFAHLKRFTA' A
#
# COMPACT_ATOMS: atom_id res chain seq x y z
N SER A 1 1.51 3.49 -21.09
CA SER A 1 0.75 2.31 -20.65
C SER A 1 -0.42 2.77 -19.81
N GLY A 2 -1.66 2.52 -20.23
CA GLY A 2 -2.85 2.81 -19.41
C GLY A 2 -3.05 1.80 -18.28
N PRO A 3 -3.99 2.04 -17.36
CA PRO A 3 -4.33 1.09 -16.31
C PRO A 3 -4.98 -0.19 -16.87
N ASN A 4 -4.74 -1.33 -16.19
CA ASN A 4 -5.42 -2.59 -16.48
C ASN A 4 -6.81 -2.65 -15.85
N LYS A 5 -7.51 -3.79 -16.03
CA LYS A 5 -8.84 -4.05 -15.44
C LYS A 5 -8.87 -3.92 -13.90
N ASP A 6 -7.72 -4.10 -13.24
CA ASP A 6 -7.58 -3.99 -11.79
C ASP A 6 -7.19 -2.58 -11.31
N ALA A 7 -7.32 -1.56 -12.17
CA ALA A 7 -6.94 -0.19 -11.86
C ALA A 7 -5.45 -0.06 -11.42
N THR A 8 -4.58 -0.84 -12.06
CA THR A 8 -3.13 -0.79 -11.86
C THR A 8 -2.37 -0.51 -13.15
N ILE A 9 -1.28 0.24 -13.04
CA ILE A 9 -0.36 0.53 -14.13
C ILE A 9 0.91 -0.28 -13.88
N ARG A 10 1.36 -1.00 -14.91
CA ARG A 10 2.62 -1.74 -14.89
C ARG A 10 3.73 -0.90 -15.51
N TYR A 11 4.76 -0.63 -14.73
CA TYR A 11 5.99 0.01 -15.14
C TYR A 11 7.06 -1.06 -15.32
N ARG A 12 7.65 -1.13 -16.51
CA ARG A 12 8.69 -2.09 -16.86
C ARG A 12 9.92 -1.34 -17.33
N ALA A 13 11.07 -1.66 -16.76
CA ALA A 13 12.34 -1.21 -17.29
C ALA A 13 12.76 -2.07 -18.49
N ARG A 14 13.55 -1.51 -19.41
CA ARG A 14 14.17 -2.32 -20.46
C ARG A 14 15.27 -3.18 -19.83
N LYS A 15 15.42 -4.40 -20.34
CA LYS A 15 16.47 -5.31 -19.87
C LYS A 15 17.87 -4.69 -20.01
N SER A 16 18.14 -4.03 -21.13
CA SER A 16 19.41 -3.33 -21.39
C SER A 16 19.79 -2.33 -20.30
N ASP A 17 18.79 -1.63 -19.75
CA ASP A 17 18.98 -0.58 -18.76
C ASP A 17 19.19 -1.20 -17.38
N CYS A 18 18.43 -2.27 -17.07
CA CYS A 18 18.62 -3.04 -15.85
C CYS A 18 19.95 -3.79 -15.82
N ASP A 19 20.43 -4.33 -16.94
CA ASP A 19 21.69 -5.08 -17.02
C ASP A 19 22.90 -4.22 -16.67
N LYS A 20 22.85 -2.91 -16.97
CA LYS A 20 23.90 -1.94 -16.61
C LYS A 20 23.70 -1.28 -15.24
N CYS A 21 22.61 -1.61 -14.55
CA CYS A 21 22.24 -0.96 -13.29
C CYS A 21 23.02 -1.54 -12.09
N LEU A 22 23.76 -0.68 -11.38
CA LEU A 22 24.53 -1.07 -10.18
C LEU A 22 23.64 -1.60 -9.03
N LEU A 23 22.37 -1.21 -9.01
CA LEU A 23 21.41 -1.65 -8.00
C LEU A 23 20.68 -2.93 -8.39
N LYS A 24 20.96 -3.55 -9.55
CA LYS A 24 20.21 -4.70 -10.09
C LYS A 24 19.98 -5.79 -9.04
N GLN A 25 21.02 -6.17 -8.31
CA GLN A 25 20.94 -7.22 -7.27
C GLN A 25 19.90 -6.92 -6.18
N ARG A 26 19.75 -5.66 -5.77
CA ARG A 26 18.74 -5.24 -4.79
C ARG A 26 17.38 -4.95 -5.43
N CYS A 27 17.41 -4.45 -6.66
CA CYS A 27 16.26 -3.92 -7.38
C CYS A 27 15.39 -5.02 -8.01
N THR A 28 16.02 -6.11 -8.49
CA THR A 28 15.38 -7.20 -9.23
C THR A 28 15.91 -8.57 -8.78
N PRO A 29 15.62 -9.00 -7.54
CA PRO A 29 16.21 -10.22 -6.99
C PRO A 29 15.75 -11.52 -7.67
N LYS A 30 14.60 -11.51 -8.35
CA LYS A 30 13.98 -12.71 -8.97
C LYS A 30 13.72 -12.60 -10.46
N GLU A 31 13.73 -11.39 -11.01
CA GLU A 31 13.36 -11.14 -12.41
C GLU A 31 14.51 -10.49 -13.19
N PRO A 32 14.65 -10.76 -14.50
CA PRO A 32 15.74 -10.20 -15.29
C PRO A 32 15.64 -8.66 -15.49
N PRO A 33 14.48 -8.08 -15.87
CA PRO A 33 14.24 -6.64 -15.81
C PRO A 33 13.35 -6.22 -14.62
N ARG A 34 13.42 -4.96 -14.20
CA ARG A 34 12.58 -4.41 -13.12
C ARG A 34 11.14 -4.27 -13.59
N ASN A 35 10.22 -4.88 -12.85
CA ASN A 35 8.79 -4.70 -13.01
C ASN A 35 8.19 -4.15 -11.71
N VAL A 36 7.37 -3.09 -11.83
CA VAL A 36 6.64 -2.50 -10.70
C VAL A 36 5.20 -2.30 -11.11
N THR A 37 4.28 -2.85 -10.32
CA THR A 37 2.84 -2.61 -10.46
C THR A 37 2.44 -1.54 -9.46
N ARG A 38 1.81 -0.45 -9.91
CA ARG A 38 1.28 0.61 -9.05
C ARG A 38 -0.21 0.79 -9.28
N SER A 39 -0.95 1.12 -8.23
CA SER A 39 -2.37 1.47 -8.37
C SER A 39 -2.51 2.87 -8.97
N ILE A 40 -3.59 3.14 -9.70
CA ILE A 40 -3.95 4.52 -10.06
C ILE A 40 -4.31 5.37 -8.84
N TYR A 41 -4.72 4.73 -7.75
CA TYR A 41 -5.05 5.38 -6.48
C TYR A 41 -3.84 5.50 -5.54
N GLU A 42 -2.63 5.28 -6.04
CA GLU A 42 -1.41 5.41 -5.22
C GLU A 42 -1.30 6.77 -4.52
N PRO A 43 -1.66 7.92 -5.13
CA PRO A 43 -1.64 9.21 -4.43
C PRO A 43 -2.53 9.23 -3.17
N SER A 44 -3.74 8.69 -3.26
CA SER A 44 -4.64 8.59 -2.11
C SER A 44 -4.09 7.64 -1.04
N ARG A 45 -3.42 6.55 -1.46
CA ARG A 45 -2.75 5.61 -0.55
C ARG A 45 -1.52 6.23 0.10
N ASP A 46 -0.77 7.07 -0.60
CA ASP A 46 0.36 7.83 -0.04
C ASP A 46 -0.11 8.76 1.08
N VAL A 47 -1.20 9.50 0.85
CA VAL A 47 -1.83 10.34 1.88
C VAL A 47 -2.26 9.50 3.08
N ALA A 48 -2.95 8.38 2.86
CA ALA A 48 -3.35 7.48 3.94
C ALA A 48 -2.16 6.91 4.72
N ARG A 49 -1.07 6.52 4.03
CA ARG A 49 0.17 6.05 4.66
C ARG A 49 0.82 7.15 5.48
N ALA A 50 0.90 8.38 4.98
CA ALA A 50 1.45 9.50 5.71
C ALA A 50 0.66 9.80 6.99
N LEU A 51 -0.67 9.85 6.89
CA LEU A 51 -1.56 10.03 8.05
C LEU A 51 -1.39 8.90 9.08
N SER A 52 -1.21 7.66 8.62
CA SER A 52 -1.08 6.50 9.50
C SER A 52 0.14 6.55 10.44
N GLN A 53 1.18 7.31 10.07
CA GLN A 53 2.41 7.48 10.85
C GLN A 53 2.30 8.59 11.91
N THR A 54 1.20 9.34 11.95
CA THR A 54 1.01 10.43 12.90
C THR A 54 0.62 9.94 14.29
N GLN A 55 1.03 10.67 15.33
CA GLN A 55 0.62 10.40 16.70
C GLN A 55 -0.90 10.54 16.89
N GLN A 56 -1.51 11.52 16.23
CA GLN A 56 -2.96 11.75 16.26
C GLN A 56 -3.72 10.55 15.70
N TYR A 57 -3.25 9.95 14.61
CA TYR A 57 -3.83 8.72 14.08
C TYR A 57 -3.72 7.57 15.08
N ALA A 58 -2.56 7.40 15.74
CA ALA A 58 -2.40 6.36 16.75
C ALA A 58 -3.37 6.53 17.93
N ILE A 59 -3.59 7.77 18.39
CA ILE A 59 -4.57 8.09 19.45
C ILE A 59 -5.98 7.80 18.96
N SER A 60 -6.37 8.34 17.80
CA SER A 60 -7.68 8.13 17.18
C SER A 60 -7.99 6.63 17.02
N ARG A 61 -7.02 5.82 16.57
CA ARG A 61 -7.17 4.38 16.43
C ARG A 61 -7.43 3.67 17.76
N LYS A 62 -6.77 4.08 18.85
CA LYS A 62 -7.02 3.54 20.19
C LYS A 62 -8.42 3.89 20.68
N LEU A 63 -8.86 5.14 20.47
CA LEU A 63 -10.21 5.59 20.85
C LEU A 63 -11.30 4.86 20.06
N ARG A 64 -11.14 4.74 18.73
CA ARG A 64 -12.06 4.00 17.87
C ARG A 64 -12.23 2.56 18.34
N LYS A 65 -11.14 1.87 18.70
CA LYS A 65 -11.21 0.50 19.22
C LYS A 65 -12.06 0.41 20.50
N LYS A 66 -11.99 1.39 21.40
CA LYS A 66 -12.83 1.39 22.62
C LYS A 66 -14.30 1.48 22.26
N VAL A 67 -14.65 2.39 21.36
CA VAL A 67 -16.03 2.57 20.87
C VAL A 67 -16.52 1.30 20.18
N GLU A 68 -15.76 0.77 19.22
CA GLU A 68 -16.11 -0.46 18.50
C GLU A 68 -16.35 -1.65 19.44
N MET A 69 -15.50 -1.81 20.47
CA MET A 69 -15.67 -2.87 21.46
C MET A 69 -16.92 -2.69 22.32
N SER A 70 -17.23 -1.46 22.74
CA SER A 70 -18.48 -1.18 23.47
C SER A 70 -19.69 -1.55 22.63
N PHE A 71 -19.73 -1.17 21.35
CA PHE A 71 -20.81 -1.57 20.46
C PHE A 71 -20.85 -3.08 20.20
N ALA A 72 -19.69 -3.74 20.11
CA ALA A 72 -19.64 -5.20 19.98
C ALA A 72 -20.22 -5.91 21.21
N HIS A 73 -19.93 -5.42 22.42
CA HIS A 73 -20.52 -5.95 23.65
C HIS A 73 -22.03 -5.73 23.67
N LEU A 74 -22.50 -4.51 23.39
CA LEU A 74 -23.93 -4.21 23.35
C LEU A 74 -24.65 -5.12 22.35
N LYS A 75 -24.12 -5.24 21.12
CA LYS A 75 -24.69 -6.13 20.09
C LYS A 75 -24.77 -7.58 20.54
N ARG A 76 -23.85 -8.06 21.39
CA ARG A 76 -23.86 -9.44 21.89
C ARG A 76 -24.89 -9.69 23.00
N PHE A 77 -25.34 -8.64 23.70
CA PHE A 77 -26.43 -8.74 24.67
C PHE A 77 -27.80 -8.49 24.04
N THR A 78 -27.85 -7.72 22.95
CA THR A 78 -29.10 -7.36 22.25
C THR A 78 -29.43 -8.23 21.03
N ALA A 79 -28.54 -9.15 20.66
CA ALA A 79 -28.76 -10.18 19.64
C ALA A 79 -28.88 -11.54 20.32
#